data_AF-A0A5C0DUX0-F1
#
_entry.id   AF-A0A5C0DUX0-F1
#
_cell.length_a   1.000
_cell.length_b   1.000
_cell.length_c   1.000
_cell.angle_alpha   90.00
_cell.angle_beta   90.00
_cell.angle_gamma   90.00
#
_symmetry.space_group_name_H-M   'P 1'
#
loop_
_entity.id
_entity.type
_entity.pdbx_description
1 polymer ?
#
loop_
_entity_poly.entity_id
_entity_poly.type
_entity_poly.pdbx_seq_one_letter_code
_entity_poly.pdbx_strand_id
1 'polypeptide(L)' 'MSEATLSISITELIPMLTAIAERNWEKFKEVEKQFVTKHGVEAWEEFFAFRLKPSLDKDSDRWLLIQWCSQGIKSVKIAA' A
#
# COMPACT_ATOMS: atom_id res chain seq x y z
N MET A 1 9.26 7.71 19.32
CA MET A 1 7.90 7.63 18.75
C MET A 1 7.43 9.06 18.59
N SER A 2 7.54 9.59 17.38
CA SER A 2 7.22 10.98 17.11
C SER A 2 5.78 11.04 16.63
N GLU A 3 5.02 11.89 17.30
CA GLU A 3 3.59 12.26 17.21
C GLU A 3 3.00 12.52 15.80
N ALA A 4 3.75 12.29 14.72
CA ALA A 4 3.44 12.75 13.38
C ALA A 4 2.32 11.98 12.66
N THR A 5 2.13 10.68 12.92
CA THR A 5 1.16 9.85 12.18
C THR A 5 -0.30 10.12 12.52
N LEU A 6 -0.59 10.78 13.64
CA LEU A 6 -1.95 11.15 14.02
C LEU A 6 -2.48 12.38 13.27
N SER A 7 -1.60 13.12 12.57
CA SER A 7 -1.99 14.34 11.83
C SER A 7 -2.49 14.07 10.40
N ILE A 8 -2.26 12.88 9.87
CA ILE A 8 -2.65 12.52 8.49
C ILE A 8 -4.13 12.18 8.46
N SER A 9 -4.88 12.90 7.63
CA SER A 9 -6.32 12.71 7.49
C SER A 9 -6.65 11.30 7.02
N ILE A 10 -7.69 10.70 7.63
CA ILE A 10 -8.21 9.40 7.20
C ILE A 10 -8.73 9.42 5.76
N THR A 11 -9.07 10.59 5.22
CA THR A 11 -9.50 10.76 3.84
C THR A 11 -8.43 10.36 2.82
N GLU A 12 -7.15 10.37 3.22
CA GLU A 12 -6.04 9.90 2.38
C GLU A 12 -6.10 8.38 2.13
N LEU A 13 -6.86 7.61 2.93
CA LEU A 13 -7.10 6.18 2.68
C LEU A 13 -7.99 5.95 1.46
N ILE A 14 -8.97 6.83 1.22
CA ILE A 14 -10.02 6.63 0.21
C ILE A 14 -9.42 6.30 -1.17
N PRO A 15 -8.52 7.12 -1.75
CA PRO A 15 -7.98 6.82 -3.09
C PRO A 15 -7.17 5.52 -3.13
N MET A 16 -6.52 5.12 -2.03
CA MET A 16 -5.79 3.85 -1.96
C MET A 16 -6.75 2.66 -1.90
N LEU A 17 -7.77 2.74 -1.05
CA LEU A 17 -8.80 1.71 -0.92
C LEU A 17 -9.58 1.54 -2.22
N THR A 18 -9.91 2.64 -2.91
CA THR A 18 -10.55 2.61 -4.23
C THR A 18 -9.67 1.87 -5.25
N ALA A 19 -8.38 2.20 -5.34
CA ALA A 19 -7.49 1.51 -6.27
C ALA A 19 -7.36 0.01 -5.98
N ILE A 20 -7.34 -0.38 -4.70
CA ILE A 20 -7.31 -1.79 -4.28
C ILE A 20 -8.62 -2.51 -4.61
N ALA A 21 -9.76 -1.86 -4.38
CA ALA A 21 -11.08 -2.39 -4.70
C ALA A 21 -11.26 -2.61 -6.21
N GLU A 22 -10.75 -1.69 -7.03
CA GLU A 22 -10.74 -1.78 -8.49
C GLU A 22 -9.65 -2.72 -9.04
N ARG A 23 -8.83 -3.31 -8.17
CA ARG A 23 -7.67 -4.15 -8.55
C ARG A 23 -6.73 -3.43 -9.53
N ASN A 24 -6.60 -2.11 -9.38
CA ASN A 24 -5.81 -1.25 -10.25
C ASN A 24 -4.45 -0.96 -9.63
N TRP A 25 -3.46 -1.78 -10.00
CA TRP A 25 -2.12 -1.69 -9.46
C TRP A 25 -1.39 -0.38 -9.83
N GLU A 26 -1.55 0.08 -11.07
CA GLU A 26 -0.92 1.30 -11.55
C GLU A 26 -1.45 2.51 -10.78
N LYS A 27 -2.77 2.56 -10.56
CA LYS A 27 -3.39 3.63 -9.77
C LYS A 27 -2.93 3.60 -8.31
N PHE A 28 -2.82 2.41 -7.72
CA PHE A 28 -2.31 2.27 -6.37
C PHE A 28 -0.87 2.83 -6.25
N LYS A 29 0.02 2.49 -7.19
CA LYS A 29 1.40 3.02 -7.22
C LYS A 29 1.46 4.53 -7.40
N GLU A 30 0.57 5.10 -8.20
CA GLU A 30 0.47 6.55 -8.37
C GLU A 30 0.10 7.23 -7.06
N VAL A 31 -0.95 6.73 -6.39
CA VAL A 31 -1.43 7.29 -5.11
C VAL A 31 -0.40 7.11 -4.00
N GLU A 32 0.24 5.94 -3.91
CA GLU A 32 1.36 5.69 -3.00
C GLU A 32 2.49 6.70 -3.21
N LYS A 33 2.91 6.92 -4.47
CA LYS A 33 3.97 7.88 -4.81
C LYS A 33 3.58 9.31 -4.41
N GLN A 34 2.34 9.72 -4.66
CA GLN A 34 1.84 11.04 -4.26
C GLN A 34 1.86 11.20 -2.74
N PHE A 35 1.41 10.17 -2.02
CA PHE A 35 1.41 10.15 -0.56
C PHE A 35 2.83 10.29 0.01
N VAL A 36 3.77 9.44 -0.47
CA VAL A 36 5.18 9.48 -0.05
C VAL A 36 5.84 10.81 -0.39
N THR A 37 5.50 11.41 -1.53
CA THR A 37 6.03 12.73 -1.92
C THR A 37 5.56 13.83 -0.97
N LYS A 38 4.33 13.74 -0.47
CA LYS A 38 3.71 14.75 0.40
C LYS A 38 4.09 14.57 1.88
N HIS A 39 4.19 13.34 2.35
CA HIS A 39 4.31 13.01 3.77
C HIS A 39 5.62 12.31 4.16
N GLY A 40 6.39 11.84 3.18
CA GLY A 40 7.62 11.07 3.39
C GLY A 40 7.38 9.56 3.50
N VAL A 41 8.47 8.81 3.42
CA VAL A 41 8.44 7.34 3.44
C VAL A 41 8.15 6.77 4.83
N GLU A 42 8.66 7.40 5.89
CA GLU A 42 8.42 6.96 7.27
C GLU A 42 6.92 7.04 7.63
N ALA A 43 6.28 8.15 7.24
CA ALA A 43 4.83 8.32 7.39
C ALA A 43 4.02 7.30 6.59
N TRP A 44 4.51 6.91 5.41
CA TRP A 44 3.90 5.85 4.61
C TRP A 44 3.97 4.50 5.29
N GLU A 45 5.12 4.12 5.84
CA GLU A 45 5.29 2.83 6.53
C GLU A 45 4.33 2.68 7.71
N GLU A 46 4.23 3.71 8.55
CA GLU A 46 3.29 3.69 9.67
C GLU A 46 1.83 3.74 9.20
N PHE A 47 1.49 4.59 8.23
CA PHE A 47 0.13 4.66 7.68
C PHE A 47 -0.28 3.32 7.06
N PHE A 48 0.63 2.68 6.34
CA PHE A 48 0.40 1.35 5.78
C PHE A 48 0.12 0.32 6.89
N ALA A 49 1.00 0.25 7.89
CA ALA A 49 0.92 -0.75 8.96
C ALA A 49 -0.31 -0.58 9.86
N PHE A 50 -0.66 0.65 10.23
CA PHE A 50 -1.69 0.92 11.24
C PHE A 50 -3.04 1.35 10.67
N ARG A 51 -3.12 1.80 9.42
CA ARG A 51 -4.37 2.28 8.80
C ARG A 51 -4.76 1.44 7.61
N LEU A 52 -3.92 1.35 6.59
CA LEU A 52 -4.30 0.69 5.33
C LEU A 52 -4.45 -0.81 5.51
N LYS A 53 -3.41 -1.51 5.99
CA LYS A 53 -3.40 -2.97 6.10
C LYS A 53 -4.53 -3.53 6.98
N PRO A 54 -4.82 -2.96 8.18
CA PRO A 54 -5.94 -3.42 8.99
C PRO A 54 -7.32 -3.18 8.36
N SER A 55 -7.42 -2.27 7.39
CA SER A 55 -8.68 -1.93 6.71
C SER A 55 -8.97 -2.84 5.51
N LEU A 56 -8.03 -3.71 5.12
CA LEU A 56 -8.20 -4.63 4.01
C LEU A 56 -8.88 -5.92 4.47
N ASP A 57 -9.88 -6.37 3.70
CA ASP A 57 -10.34 -7.75 3.77
C ASP A 57 -9.24 -8.72 3.28
N LYS A 58 -9.45 -10.02 3.53
CA LYS A 58 -8.47 -11.07 3.20
C LYS A 58 -8.13 -11.14 1.70
N ASP A 59 -9.10 -10.90 0.83
CA ASP A 59 -8.90 -11.00 -0.61
C ASP A 59 -8.13 -9.79 -1.14
N SER A 60 -8.43 -8.61 -0.61
CA SER A 60 -7.74 -7.36 -0.91
C SER A 60 -6.31 -7.34 -0.40
N ASP A 61 -6.06 -7.82 0.82
CA ASP A 61 -4.70 -7.99 1.35
C ASP A 61 -3.90 -8.99 0.52
N ARG A 62 -4.51 -10.14 0.19
CA ARG A 62 -3.88 -11.15 -0.67
C ARG A 62 -3.54 -10.59 -2.05
N TRP A 63 -4.46 -9.85 -2.67
CA TRP A 63 -4.20 -9.25 -3.98
C TRP A 63 -3.01 -8.28 -3.93
N LEU A 64 -2.95 -7.42 -2.92
CA LEU A 64 -1.85 -6.46 -2.76
C LEU A 64 -0.50 -7.18 -2.59
N LEU A 65 -0.47 -8.23 -1.75
CA LEU A 65 0.71 -9.08 -1.58
C LEU A 65 1.14 -9.73 -2.89
N ILE A 66 0.20 -10.25 -3.69
CA ILE A 66 0.50 -10.83 -5.00
C ILE A 66 1.10 -9.77 -5.93
N GLN A 67 0.59 -8.54 -5.97
CA GLN A 67 1.17 -7.49 -6.81
C GLN A 67 2.62 -7.18 -6.43
N TRP A 68 2.90 -7.02 -5.13
CA TRP A 68 4.26 -6.83 -4.65
C TRP A 68 5.19 -8.00 -4.95
N CYS A 69 4.74 -9.23 -4.70
CA CYS A 69 5.55 -10.43 -4.94
C CYS A 69 5.73 -10.75 -6.43
N SER A 70 4.71 -10.51 -7.27
CA SER A 70 4.78 -10.79 -8.71
C SER A 70 5.66 -9.81 -9.47
N GLN A 71 5.76 -8.57 -8.99
CA GLN A 71 6.71 -7.58 -9.52
C GLN A 71 8.13 -7.79 -8.96
N GLY A 72 8.32 -8.66 -7.95
CA GLY A 72 9.59 -8.80 -7.24
C GLY A 72 9.87 -10.14 -6.53
N ILE A 73 9.73 -11.29 -7.20
CA ILE A 73 10.71 -12.41 -7.17
C ILE A 73 10.67 -13.09 -8.56
N LYS A 74 11.47 -12.57 -9.51
CA LYS A 74 11.76 -13.28 -10.78
C LYS A 74 12.80 -14.42 -10.61
N SER A 75 13.34 -14.61 -9.41
CA SER A 75 14.52 -15.45 -9.17
C SER A 75 14.23 -16.90 -8.76
N VAL A 76 12.96 -17.31 -8.64
CA VAL A 76 12.63 -18.74 -8.44
C VAL A 76 11.83 -19.23 -9.64
N LYS A 77 12.38 -19.04 -10.85
CA LYS A 77 12.08 -19.96 -11.94
C LYS A 77 12.92 -21.21 -11.72
N ILE A 78 12.28 -22.21 -11.11
CA ILE A 78 12.45 -23.64 -11.39
C ILE A 78 13.91 -24.07 -11.62
N ALA A 79 14.56 -24.57 -10.57
CA ALA A 79 15.57 -25.60 -10.79
C ALA A 79 14.81 -26.88 -11.15
N ALA A 80 15.05 -27.34 -12.38
CA ALA A 80 14.59 -28.62 -12.91
C ALA A 80 15.14 -29.81 -12.10
#